data_AF-B9D237-F1
#
_entry.id   AF-B9D237-F1
#
_cell.length_a   1.000
_cell.length_b   1.000
_cell.length_c   1.000
_cell.angle_alpha   90.00
_cell.angle_beta   90.00
_cell.angle_gamma   90.00
#
_symmetry.space_group_name_H-M   'P 1'
#
loop_
_entity.id
_entity.type
_entity.pdbx_description
1 polymer ?
#
loop_
_entity_poly.entity_id
_entity_poly.type
_entity_poly.pdbx_seq_one_letter_code
_entity_poly.pdbx_strand_id
1 'polypeptide(L)'
;MIYFTSDLHFGHSNIMKFHPCFRPFSSVEAMDSALIRHWNERVNPCDTVYNIGDISFHKDMGTNISIFSKLNGKHVLVLGNHDEAIKKHKDELLSIKKQDGNALFEEICEYKEITVQHGQDKFRLVLFHYPLAEWNAGHHGAIQLYGHIHANIANIKSKALNVGYDLHGKILSFEEIYGFVKELPLFEHRKHRMFSEEDSVESRSARIKEVLEKNNT
;
A
#
# COMPACT_ATOMS: atom_id res chain seq x y z
N MET A 1 0.27 4.84 -18.02
CA MET A 1 -0.30 3.70 -17.26
C MET A 1 -0.28 4.01 -15.78
N ILE A 2 -1.03 3.25 -14.98
CA ILE A 2 -1.04 3.37 -13.51
C ILE A 2 -0.52 2.06 -12.91
N TYR A 3 0.37 2.22 -11.93
CA TYR A 3 1.03 1.14 -11.23
C TYR A 3 0.92 1.28 -9.71
N PHE A 4 1.08 0.15 -9.01
CA PHE A 4 0.98 0.05 -7.56
C PHE A 4 2.05 -0.89 -7.02
N THR A 5 2.57 -0.56 -5.84
CA THR A 5 3.47 -1.41 -5.06
C THR A 5 3.38 -0.99 -3.60
N SER A 6 3.96 -1.79 -2.70
CA SER A 6 4.26 -1.41 -1.32
C SER A 6 5.56 -2.11 -0.87
N ASP A 7 6.06 -1.74 0.31
CA ASP A 7 7.09 -2.47 1.05
C ASP A 7 8.40 -2.64 0.25
N LEU A 8 8.84 -1.61 -0.48
CA LEU A 8 10.10 -1.70 -1.24
C LEU A 8 11.31 -1.83 -0.32
N HIS A 9 11.28 -1.21 0.86
CA HIS A 9 12.31 -1.33 1.88
C HIS A 9 13.75 -1.16 1.35
N PHE A 10 13.99 -0.14 0.51
CA PHE A 10 15.36 0.22 0.12
C PHE A 10 16.24 0.34 1.37
N GLY A 11 17.46 -0.19 1.37
CA GLY A 11 18.33 -0.11 2.55
C GLY A 11 18.11 -1.16 3.65
N HIS A 12 17.07 -2.00 3.58
CA HIS A 12 16.77 -2.94 4.66
C HIS A 12 17.55 -4.25 4.49
N SER A 13 18.59 -4.48 5.30
CA SER A 13 19.40 -5.71 5.16
C SER A 13 18.68 -6.99 5.61
N ASN A 14 17.85 -6.92 6.65
CA ASN A 14 17.18 -8.10 7.20
C ASN A 14 15.99 -8.58 6.36
N ILE A 15 15.35 -7.71 5.57
CA ILE A 15 14.22 -8.10 4.72
C ILE A 15 14.60 -9.19 3.71
N MET A 16 15.85 -9.21 3.26
CA MET A 16 16.38 -10.25 2.36
C MET A 16 16.36 -11.64 3.01
N LYS A 17 16.54 -11.71 4.34
CA LYS A 17 16.46 -12.96 5.11
C LYS A 17 15.02 -13.42 5.30
N PHE A 18 14.09 -12.49 5.46
CA PHE A 18 12.67 -12.79 5.66
C PHE A 18 11.95 -13.16 4.36
N HIS A 19 12.33 -12.54 3.23
CA HIS A 19 11.69 -12.74 1.93
C HIS A 19 12.69 -13.11 0.81
N PRO A 20 13.45 -14.21 0.95
CA PRO A 20 14.52 -14.56 0.01
C PRO A 20 14.01 -14.92 -1.39
N CYS A 21 12.72 -15.26 -1.55
CA CYS A 21 12.13 -15.61 -2.86
C CYS A 21 12.21 -14.45 -3.87
N PHE A 22 11.89 -13.23 -3.44
CA PHE A 22 11.94 -12.04 -4.28
C PHE A 22 13.08 -11.09 -3.91
N ARG A 23 13.83 -11.40 -2.86
CA ARG A 23 15.02 -10.66 -2.44
C ARG A 23 16.27 -11.53 -2.26
N PRO A 24 16.67 -12.33 -3.27
CA PRO A 24 17.85 -13.19 -3.20
C PRO A 24 19.15 -12.39 -3.43
N PHE A 25 19.33 -11.26 -2.72
CA PHE A 25 20.48 -10.38 -2.91
C PHE A 25 21.52 -10.57 -1.82
N SER A 26 22.80 -10.44 -2.21
CA SER A 26 23.94 -10.63 -1.30
C SER A 26 24.28 -9.40 -0.46
N SER A 27 23.78 -8.22 -0.84
CA SER A 27 23.99 -6.97 -0.12
C SER A 27 22.84 -5.97 -0.35
N VAL A 28 22.79 -4.94 0.49
CA VAL A 28 21.82 -3.86 0.37
C VAL A 28 21.99 -3.09 -0.94
N GLU A 29 23.22 -2.82 -1.33
CA GLU A 29 23.54 -2.09 -2.57
C GLU A 29 23.09 -2.88 -3.81
N ALA A 30 23.25 -4.20 -3.78
CA ALA A 30 22.77 -5.10 -4.82
C ALA A 30 21.23 -5.11 -4.89
N MET A 31 20.56 -5.16 -3.73
CA MET A 31 19.11 -5.09 -3.65
C MET A 31 18.57 -3.75 -4.17
N ASP A 32 19.12 -2.63 -3.71
CA ASP A 32 18.65 -1.29 -4.11
C ASP A 32 18.81 -1.10 -5.63
N SER A 33 19.95 -1.51 -6.18
CA SER A 33 20.20 -1.45 -7.63
C SER A 33 19.23 -2.33 -8.42
N ALA A 34 18.91 -3.52 -7.91
CA ALA A 34 17.96 -4.42 -8.55
C ALA A 34 16.52 -3.89 -8.48
N LEU A 35 16.09 -3.34 -7.34
CA LEU A 35 14.76 -2.76 -7.18
C LEU A 35 14.56 -1.54 -8.10
N ILE A 36 15.56 -0.65 -8.22
CA ILE A 36 15.53 0.46 -9.20
C ILE A 36 15.36 -0.09 -10.62
N ARG A 37 16.12 -1.13 -10.97
CA ARG A 37 16.03 -1.75 -12.30
C ARG A 37 14.65 -2.38 -12.54
N HIS A 38 14.14 -3.18 -11.61
CA HIS A 38 12.82 -3.81 -11.71
C HIS A 38 11.68 -2.79 -11.79
N TRP A 39 11.85 -1.65 -11.11
CA TRP A 39 10.94 -0.53 -11.24
C TRP A 39 10.96 0.04 -12.67
N ASN A 40 12.14 0.40 -13.15
CA ASN A 40 12.30 1.07 -14.44
C ASN A 40 12.09 0.15 -15.65
N GLU A 41 12.16 -1.18 -15.48
CA GLU A 41 11.77 -2.17 -16.50
C GLU A 41 10.26 -2.16 -16.81
N ARG A 42 9.42 -1.63 -15.90
CA ARG A 42 7.96 -1.60 -16.05
C ARG A 42 7.38 -0.20 -16.16
N VAL A 43 8.02 0.77 -15.52
CA VAL A 43 7.51 2.13 -15.37
C VAL A 43 8.29 3.08 -16.26
N ASN A 44 7.58 3.83 -17.11
CA ASN A 44 8.14 4.89 -17.92
C ASN A 44 7.95 6.26 -17.23
N PRO A 45 8.72 7.30 -17.59
CA PRO A 45 8.62 8.64 -16.98
C PRO A 45 7.22 9.29 -17.01
N CYS A 46 6.36 8.90 -17.96
CA CYS A 46 5.01 9.44 -18.09
C CYS A 46 3.95 8.69 -17.27
N ASP A 47 4.29 7.54 -16.67
CA ASP A 47 3.36 6.73 -15.89
C ASP A 47 3.15 7.29 -14.47
N THR A 48 2.10 6.83 -13.79
CA THR A 48 1.85 7.15 -12.39
C THR A 48 2.02 5.91 -11.53
N VAL A 49 2.71 6.05 -10.41
CA VAL A 49 2.89 4.95 -9.45
C VAL A 49 2.43 5.37 -8.07
N TYR A 50 1.57 4.56 -7.48
CA TYR A 50 1.16 4.67 -6.09
C TYR A 50 1.98 3.67 -5.26
N ASN A 51 2.87 4.18 -4.41
CA ASN A 51 3.60 3.37 -3.45
C ASN A 51 2.87 3.41 -2.12
N ILE A 52 2.39 2.25 -1.65
CA ILE A 52 1.51 2.11 -0.49
C ILE A 52 2.32 1.78 0.77
N GLY A 53 3.39 2.54 0.97
CA GLY A 53 4.13 2.62 2.24
C GLY A 53 5.44 1.83 2.25
N ASP A 54 6.24 2.15 3.27
CA ASP A 54 7.50 1.50 3.61
C ASP A 54 8.48 1.46 2.45
N ILE A 55 8.71 2.64 1.85
CA ILE A 55 9.56 2.75 0.67
C ILE A 55 11.03 2.54 1.01
N SER A 56 11.51 3.02 2.16
CA SER A 56 12.94 2.96 2.50
C SER A 56 13.24 2.82 4.00
N PHE A 57 14.34 2.14 4.28
CA PHE A 57 15.00 1.94 5.57
C PHE A 57 16.35 2.65 5.67
N HIS A 58 16.81 3.28 4.59
CA HIS A 58 18.02 4.10 4.66
C HIS A 58 17.80 5.27 5.63
N LYS A 59 18.74 5.43 6.56
CA LYS A 59 18.73 6.51 7.55
C LYS A 59 19.16 7.85 6.97
N ASP A 60 20.01 7.81 5.95
CA ASP A 60 20.52 8.99 5.28
C ASP A 60 19.53 9.49 4.21
N MET A 61 19.03 10.71 4.38
CA MET A 61 18.05 11.29 3.45
C MET A 61 18.66 11.59 2.08
N GLY A 62 19.95 11.91 2.00
CA GLY A 62 20.63 12.10 0.72
C GLY A 62 20.63 10.84 -0.15
N THR A 63 20.87 9.68 0.48
CA THR A 63 20.79 8.36 -0.16
C THR A 63 19.36 8.09 -0.63
N ASN A 64 18.35 8.36 0.20
CA ASN A 64 16.94 8.25 -0.19
C ASN A 64 16.61 9.11 -1.41
N ILE A 65 16.96 10.39 -1.38
CA ILE A 65 16.75 11.31 -2.50
C ILE A 65 17.45 10.81 -3.77
N SER A 66 18.68 10.30 -3.66
CA SER A 66 19.42 9.73 -4.80
C SER A 66 18.73 8.50 -5.41
N ILE A 67 18.18 7.62 -4.57
CA ILE A 67 17.43 6.44 -5.02
C ILE A 67 16.11 6.86 -5.68
N PHE A 68 15.31 7.68 -4.99
CA PHE A 68 14.00 8.10 -5.48
C PHE A 68 14.10 8.89 -6.79
N SER A 69 15.19 9.66 -6.96
CA SER A 69 15.45 10.41 -8.20
C SER A 69 15.69 9.52 -9.43
N LYS A 70 16.03 8.24 -9.22
CA LYS A 70 16.26 7.25 -10.28
C LYS A 70 15.00 6.45 -10.62
N LEU A 71 13.92 6.59 -9.87
CA LEU A 71 12.67 5.88 -10.12
C LEU A 71 11.84 6.62 -11.17
N ASN A 72 11.55 5.94 -12.28
CA ASN A 72 10.70 6.47 -13.35
C ASN A 72 9.26 6.71 -12.87
N GLY A 73 8.57 7.63 -13.55
CA GLY A 73 7.16 7.91 -13.34
C GLY A 73 6.90 9.05 -12.35
N LYS A 74 5.62 9.34 -12.18
CA LYS A 74 5.06 10.30 -11.23
C LYS A 74 4.64 9.55 -9.97
N HIS A 75 5.23 9.91 -8.84
CA HIS A 75 5.13 9.12 -7.61
C HIS A 75 4.11 9.72 -6.65
N VAL A 76 3.20 8.90 -6.14
CA VAL A 76 2.38 9.19 -4.97
C VAL A 76 2.76 8.21 -3.87
N LEU A 77 3.20 8.72 -2.73
CA LEU A 77 3.52 7.90 -1.56
C LEU A 77 2.37 7.96 -0.55
N VAL A 78 1.80 6.79 -0.24
CA VAL A 78 0.92 6.59 0.91
C VAL A 78 1.76 6.02 2.05
N LEU A 79 2.02 6.81 3.08
CA LEU A 79 3.01 6.52 4.13
C LEU A 79 2.71 5.22 4.89
N GLY A 80 3.76 4.42 5.10
CA GLY A 80 3.78 3.29 6.03
C GLY A 80 4.44 3.64 7.37
N ASN A 81 4.56 2.66 8.28
CA ASN A 81 5.16 2.88 9.60
C ASN A 81 6.67 3.12 9.58
N HIS A 82 7.36 2.72 8.53
CA HIS A 82 8.81 2.93 8.41
C HIS A 82 9.17 4.25 7.71
N ASP A 83 8.18 5.02 7.28
CA ASP A 83 8.38 6.26 6.53
C ASP A 83 8.45 7.54 7.41
N GLU A 84 8.64 7.42 8.73
CA GLU A 84 8.66 8.59 9.65
C GLU A 84 9.71 9.64 9.27
N ALA A 85 10.89 9.21 8.81
CA ALA A 85 11.92 10.14 8.33
C ALA A 85 11.44 10.88 7.07
N ILE A 86 10.77 10.19 6.15
CA ILE A 86 10.19 10.79 4.93
C ILE A 86 9.09 11.78 5.32
N LYS A 87 8.21 11.40 6.25
CA LYS A 87 7.15 12.27 6.78
C LYS A 87 7.71 13.57 7.34
N LYS A 88 8.80 13.50 8.12
CA LYS A 88 9.48 14.69 8.68
C LYS A 88 10.07 15.60 7.61
N HIS A 89 10.54 15.04 6.49
CA HIS A 89 11.15 15.76 5.38
C HIS A 89 10.18 16.01 4.21
N LYS A 90 8.86 15.85 4.43
CA LYS A 90 7.85 15.88 3.36
C LYS A 90 7.93 17.12 2.47
N ASP A 91 8.02 18.32 3.05
CA ASP A 91 8.03 19.57 2.28
C ASP A 91 9.28 19.71 1.40
N GLU A 92 10.43 19.29 1.91
CA GLU A 92 11.68 19.22 1.14
C GLU A 92 11.52 18.25 -0.04
N LEU A 93 11.06 17.03 0.22
CA LEU A 93 10.91 15.99 -0.79
C LEU A 93 9.89 16.37 -1.89
N LEU A 94 8.80 17.04 -1.54
CA LEU A 94 7.81 17.55 -2.50
C LEU A 94 8.34 18.70 -3.37
N SER A 95 9.36 19.43 -2.90
CA SER A 95 9.97 20.54 -3.65
C SER A 95 11.02 20.08 -4.68
N ILE A 96 11.56 18.86 -4.53
CA ILE A 96 12.64 18.34 -5.39
C ILE A 96 12.08 17.91 -6.76
N LYS A 97 12.82 18.26 -7.81
CA LYS A 97 12.58 17.79 -9.18
C LYS A 97 13.63 16.77 -9.59
N LYS A 98 13.18 15.71 -10.25
CA LYS A 98 14.03 14.74 -10.92
C LYS A 98 14.58 15.30 -12.22
N GLN A 99 15.58 14.63 -12.78
CA GLN A 99 16.19 15.02 -14.06
C GLN A 99 15.20 14.97 -15.24
N ASP A 100 14.19 14.10 -15.17
CA ASP A 100 13.11 13.99 -16.17
C ASP A 100 12.05 15.11 -16.05
N GLY A 101 12.19 16.03 -15.09
CA GLY A 101 11.27 17.14 -14.85
C GLY A 101 10.06 16.81 -13.96
N ASN A 102 9.84 15.54 -13.63
CA ASN A 102 8.79 15.16 -12.67
C ASN A 102 9.20 15.58 -11.24
N ALA A 103 8.22 15.72 -10.34
CA ALA A 103 8.53 15.83 -8.91
C ALA A 103 9.17 14.52 -8.40
N LEU A 104 9.96 14.62 -7.33
CA LEU A 104 10.44 13.44 -6.61
C LEU A 104 9.24 12.65 -6.07
N PHE A 105 8.28 13.36 -5.47
CA PHE A 105 6.92 12.90 -5.18
C PHE A 105 5.93 13.98 -5.58
N GLU A 106 4.86 13.60 -6.29
CA GLU A 106 3.71 14.46 -6.58
C GLU A 106 2.85 14.66 -5.32
N GLU A 107 2.79 13.64 -4.46
CA GLU A 107 2.00 13.67 -3.23
C GLU A 107 2.60 12.70 -2.20
N ILE A 108 2.56 13.09 -0.93
CA ILE A 108 2.87 12.24 0.23
C ILE A 108 1.70 12.38 1.21
N CYS A 109 1.01 11.29 1.51
CA CYS A 109 -0.21 11.27 2.33
C CYS A 109 -0.31 9.99 3.14
N GLU A 110 -1.17 9.94 4.16
CA GLU A 110 -1.39 8.73 4.96
C GLU A 110 -2.45 7.80 4.37
N TYR A 111 -3.39 8.33 3.60
CA TYR A 111 -4.53 7.61 3.03
C TYR A 111 -4.92 8.26 1.70
N LYS A 112 -5.30 7.45 0.71
CA LYS A 112 -5.69 7.96 -0.61
C LYS A 112 -6.86 7.20 -1.20
N GLU A 113 -7.84 7.93 -1.75
CA GLU A 113 -8.86 7.37 -2.63
C GLU A 113 -8.65 7.88 -4.05
N ILE A 114 -8.74 6.98 -5.02
CA ILE A 114 -8.65 7.32 -6.45
C ILE A 114 -9.75 6.61 -7.24
N THR A 115 -9.99 7.10 -8.46
CA THR A 115 -10.82 6.40 -9.44
C THR A 115 -9.97 6.09 -10.66
N VAL A 116 -9.96 4.82 -11.06
CA VAL A 116 -9.23 4.33 -12.24
C VAL A 116 -10.23 3.89 -13.29
N GLN A 117 -10.00 4.28 -14.54
CA GLN A 117 -10.76 3.81 -15.70
C GLN A 117 -10.14 2.51 -16.21
N HIS A 118 -10.98 1.49 -16.46
CA HIS A 118 -10.56 0.26 -17.12
C HIS A 118 -11.70 -0.23 -18.02
N GLY A 119 -11.43 -0.29 -19.33
CA GLY A 119 -12.49 -0.43 -20.33
C GLY A 119 -13.48 0.73 -20.27
N GLN A 120 -14.77 0.41 -20.25
CA GLN A 120 -15.86 1.39 -20.10
C GLN A 120 -16.17 1.71 -18.63
N ASP A 121 -15.62 0.93 -17.70
CA ASP A 121 -15.94 0.99 -16.28
C ASP A 121 -14.97 1.85 -15.48
N LYS A 122 -15.46 2.33 -14.33
CA LYS A 122 -14.69 3.09 -13.34
C LYS A 122 -14.62 2.32 -12.05
N PHE A 123 -13.42 2.18 -11.53
CA PHE A 123 -13.14 1.48 -10.29
C PHE A 123 -12.65 2.46 -9.24
N ARG A 124 -13.28 2.44 -8.06
CA ARG A 124 -12.80 3.18 -6.88
C ARG A 124 -11.76 2.34 -6.17
N LEU A 125 -10.65 2.95 -5.82
CA LEU A 125 -9.58 2.32 -5.06
C LEU A 125 -9.37 3.08 -3.75
N VAL A 126 -9.20 2.33 -2.67
CA VAL A 126 -8.78 2.81 -1.35
C VAL A 126 -7.36 2.33 -1.11
N LEU A 127 -6.43 3.26 -0.93
CA LEU A 127 -5.01 2.99 -0.73
C LEU A 127 -4.65 3.34 0.70
N PHE A 128 -4.22 2.34 1.46
CA PHE A 128 -3.74 2.51 2.83
C PHE A 128 -2.72 1.43 3.14
N HIS A 129 -1.61 1.81 3.80
CA HIS A 129 -0.53 0.85 4.08
C HIS A 129 -1.02 -0.38 4.85
N TYR A 130 -1.86 -0.18 5.85
CA TYR A 130 -2.43 -1.28 6.62
C TYR A 130 -3.68 -1.86 5.95
N PRO A 131 -3.91 -3.18 6.03
CA PRO A 131 -5.20 -3.74 5.64
C PRO A 131 -6.31 -3.20 6.55
N LEU A 132 -7.33 -2.55 5.99
CA LEU A 132 -8.51 -2.15 6.76
C LEU A 132 -9.51 -3.30 6.81
N ALA A 133 -10.13 -3.46 7.98
CA ALA A 133 -11.24 -4.40 8.16
C ALA A 133 -12.51 -3.95 7.40
N GLU A 134 -12.65 -2.65 7.15
CA GLU A 134 -13.72 -2.03 6.38
C GLU A 134 -13.19 -0.75 5.72
N TRP A 135 -13.68 -0.44 4.52
CA TRP A 135 -13.28 0.74 3.77
C TRP A 135 -14.44 1.36 3.00
N ASN A 136 -14.26 2.64 2.65
CA ASN A 136 -15.27 3.43 1.96
C ASN A 136 -15.71 2.75 0.65
N ALA A 137 -17.02 2.66 0.44
CA ALA A 137 -17.64 2.04 -0.72
C ALA A 137 -17.23 0.58 -1.03
N GLY A 138 -16.64 -0.17 -0.08
CA GLY A 138 -16.32 -1.59 -0.28
C GLY A 138 -17.55 -2.45 -0.63
N HIS A 139 -18.71 -2.11 -0.06
CA HIS A 139 -20.00 -2.75 -0.35
C HIS A 139 -20.57 -2.37 -1.72
N HIS A 140 -19.99 -1.37 -2.37
CA HIS A 140 -20.24 -0.99 -3.76
C HIS A 140 -19.11 -1.42 -4.71
N GLY A 141 -18.17 -2.24 -4.23
CA GLY A 141 -17.12 -2.83 -5.05
C GLY A 141 -15.82 -2.01 -5.14
N ALA A 142 -15.64 -1.00 -4.28
CA ALA A 142 -14.34 -0.34 -4.17
C ALA A 142 -13.25 -1.36 -3.80
N ILE A 143 -12.08 -1.24 -4.41
CA ILE A 143 -10.95 -2.14 -4.22
C ILE A 143 -10.01 -1.54 -3.18
N GLN A 144 -9.70 -2.26 -2.11
CA GLN A 144 -8.65 -1.86 -1.18
C GLN A 144 -7.30 -2.40 -1.63
N LEU A 145 -6.29 -1.54 -1.66
CA LEU A 145 -4.90 -1.93 -1.86
C LEU A 145 -4.08 -1.56 -0.61
N TYR A 146 -3.32 -2.53 -0.12
CA TYR A 146 -2.53 -2.41 1.10
C TYR A 146 -1.17 -3.10 0.99
N GLY A 147 -0.32 -2.93 2.00
CA GLY A 147 0.99 -3.57 2.14
C GLY A 147 1.17 -4.12 3.56
N HIS A 148 2.27 -3.75 4.23
CA HIS A 148 2.54 -3.91 5.66
C HIS A 148 2.78 -5.36 6.13
N ILE A 149 1.95 -6.31 5.69
CA ILE A 149 2.02 -7.71 6.12
C ILE A 149 2.93 -8.57 5.23
N HIS A 150 3.73 -7.93 4.37
CA HIS A 150 4.71 -8.53 3.47
C HIS A 150 4.13 -9.66 2.60
N ALA A 151 4.73 -10.86 2.60
CA ALA A 151 4.32 -12.01 1.79
C ALA A 151 3.03 -12.71 2.29
N ASN A 152 2.16 -12.01 3.02
CA ASN A 152 0.90 -12.54 3.53
C ASN A 152 -0.32 -11.84 2.91
N ILE A 153 -1.50 -12.43 3.06
CA ILE A 153 -2.78 -11.85 2.64
C ILE A 153 -3.66 -11.69 3.87
N ALA A 154 -4.25 -10.51 4.04
CA ALA A 154 -5.17 -10.25 5.14
C ALA A 154 -6.45 -11.08 4.97
N ASN A 155 -6.99 -11.59 6.07
CA ASN A 155 -8.22 -12.38 6.08
C ASN A 155 -9.46 -11.50 5.90
N ILE A 156 -9.63 -10.94 4.69
CA ILE A 156 -10.72 -10.03 4.31
C ILE A 156 -11.52 -10.69 3.19
N LYS A 157 -12.83 -10.83 3.39
CA LYS A 157 -13.75 -11.39 2.39
C LYS A 157 -14.35 -10.30 1.51
N SER A 158 -13.54 -9.72 0.63
CA SER A 158 -13.98 -8.72 -0.35
C SER A 158 -12.83 -8.42 -1.32
N LYS A 159 -12.99 -7.42 -2.21
CA LYS A 159 -11.98 -6.91 -3.13
C LYS A 159 -10.86 -6.16 -2.40
N ALA A 160 -9.97 -6.91 -1.75
CA ALA A 160 -8.79 -6.36 -1.07
C ALA A 160 -7.53 -7.13 -1.49
N LEU A 161 -6.47 -6.42 -1.87
CA LEU A 161 -5.22 -7.03 -2.34
C LEU A 161 -4.01 -6.40 -1.66
N ASN A 162 -3.13 -7.25 -1.12
CA ASN A 162 -1.80 -6.85 -0.74
C ASN A 162 -0.96 -6.63 -2.01
N VAL A 163 -0.40 -5.44 -2.21
CA VAL A 163 0.45 -5.07 -3.35
C VAL A 163 1.93 -4.97 -2.99
N GLY A 164 2.32 -5.46 -1.82
CA GLY A 164 3.69 -5.51 -1.33
C GLY A 164 4.63 -6.26 -2.29
N TYR A 165 5.81 -5.71 -2.50
CA TYR A 165 6.83 -6.31 -3.38
C TYR A 165 7.19 -7.73 -2.94
N ASP A 166 7.19 -7.99 -1.63
CA ASP A 166 7.50 -9.30 -1.05
C ASP A 166 6.49 -10.40 -1.40
N LEU A 167 5.31 -10.03 -1.90
CA LEU A 167 4.29 -10.98 -2.36
C LEU A 167 4.35 -11.22 -3.87
N HIS A 168 4.77 -10.22 -4.66
CA HIS A 168 4.64 -10.25 -6.13
C HIS A 168 5.97 -10.26 -6.89
N GLY A 169 7.05 -9.79 -6.28
CA GLY A 169 8.37 -9.61 -6.92
C GLY A 169 8.40 -8.57 -8.04
N LYS A 170 7.34 -7.78 -8.19
CA LYS A 170 7.22 -6.74 -9.22
C LYS A 170 6.18 -5.69 -8.83
N ILE A 171 6.24 -4.55 -9.50
CA ILE A 171 5.22 -3.50 -9.46
C ILE A 171 4.04 -3.91 -10.35
N LEU A 172 2.82 -3.81 -9.81
CA LEU A 172 1.61 -4.26 -10.47
C LEU A 172 0.94 -3.12 -11.26
N SER A 173 0.51 -3.41 -12.48
CA SER A 173 -0.43 -2.55 -13.19
C SER A 173 -1.85 -2.71 -12.63
N PHE A 174 -2.73 -1.74 -12.90
CA PHE A 174 -4.14 -1.90 -12.53
C PHE A 174 -4.79 -3.13 -13.18
N GLU A 175 -4.39 -3.48 -14.41
CA GLU A 175 -4.90 -4.68 -15.10
C GLU A 175 -4.63 -5.96 -14.30
N GLU A 176 -3.40 -6.11 -13.81
CA GLU A 176 -3.00 -7.27 -13.01
C GLU A 176 -3.78 -7.33 -11.70
N ILE A 177 -3.95 -6.19 -11.03
CA ILE A 177 -4.76 -6.07 -9.81
C ILE A 177 -6.21 -6.47 -10.06
N TYR A 178 -6.81 -5.93 -11.13
CA TYR A 178 -8.18 -6.25 -11.50
C TYR A 178 -8.35 -7.75 -11.76
N GLY A 179 -7.38 -8.38 -12.43
CA GLY A 179 -7.33 -9.82 -12.64
C GLY A 179 -7.44 -10.65 -11.36
N PHE A 180 -6.82 -10.20 -10.25
CA PHE A 180 -6.92 -10.88 -8.96
C PHE A 180 -8.28 -10.70 -8.28
N VAL A 181 -8.92 -9.54 -8.41
CA VAL A 181 -10.06 -9.16 -7.55
C VAL A 181 -11.42 -9.14 -8.26
N LYS A 182 -11.47 -9.25 -9.59
CA LYS A 182 -12.71 -9.07 -10.35
C LYS A 182 -13.82 -10.04 -9.96
N GLU A 183 -13.49 -11.30 -9.68
CA GLU A 183 -14.47 -12.34 -9.29
C GLU A 183 -14.74 -12.39 -7.78
N LEU A 184 -14.02 -11.60 -6.98
CA LEU A 184 -14.22 -11.57 -5.52
C LEU A 184 -15.54 -10.89 -5.16
N PRO A 185 -16.19 -11.30 -4.05
CA PRO A 185 -17.45 -10.73 -3.61
C PRO A 185 -17.30 -9.27 -3.17
N LEU A 186 -18.43 -8.58 -3.04
CA LEU A 186 -18.50 -7.26 -2.43
C LEU A 186 -18.31 -7.36 -0.91
N PHE A 187 -17.88 -6.27 -0.28
CA PHE A 187 -17.82 -6.20 1.17
C PHE A 187 -19.24 -6.26 1.76
N GLU A 188 -19.45 -7.15 2.73
CA GLU A 188 -20.73 -7.26 3.43
C GLU A 188 -20.67 -6.55 4.78
N HIS A 189 -21.51 -5.53 4.95
CA HIS A 189 -21.74 -4.93 6.25
C HIS A 189 -22.36 -5.95 7.21
N ARG A 190 -21.93 -5.93 8.48
CA ARG A 190 -22.63 -6.69 9.52
C ARG A 190 -24.05 -6.12 9.67
N LYS A 191 -25.06 -6.89 9.25
CA LYS A 191 -26.48 -6.50 9.27
C LYS A 191 -27.11 -6.47 10.66
N HIS A 192 -26.38 -6.82 11.71
CA HIS A 192 -26.94 -6.98 13.06
C HIS A 192 -26.71 -5.71 13.89
N ARG A 193 -27.80 -5.07 14.34
CA ARG A 193 -27.72 -4.03 15.38
C ARG A 193 -27.22 -4.69 16.66
N MET A 194 -26.07 -4.24 17.15
CA MET A 194 -25.45 -4.78 18.36
C MET A 194 -26.22 -4.40 19.64
N PHE A 195 -27.01 -3.33 19.60
CA PHE A 195 -27.73 -2.77 20.74
C PHE A 195 -29.17 -2.42 20.38
N SER A 196 -30.05 -2.49 21.38
CA SER A 196 -31.41 -1.95 21.39
C SER A 196 -31.42 -0.48 21.83
N GLU A 197 -32.49 0.25 21.51
CA GLU A 197 -32.73 1.62 22.02
C GLU A 197 -33.00 1.64 23.53
N GLU A 198 -33.37 0.49 24.11
CA GLU A 198 -33.70 0.33 25.53
C GLU A 198 -32.49 -0.08 26.40
N ASP A 199 -31.31 -0.33 25.80
CA ASP A 199 -30.14 -0.82 26.55
C ASP A 199 -29.54 0.27 27.45
N SER A 200 -29.40 -0.04 28.75
CA SER A 200 -28.65 0.82 29.69
C SER A 200 -27.15 0.84 29.38
N VAL A 201 -26.43 1.85 29.88
CA VAL A 201 -24.97 1.98 29.70
C VAL A 201 -24.22 0.75 30.24
N GLU A 202 -24.68 0.21 31.37
CA GLU A 202 -24.10 -0.97 32.02
C GLU A 202 -24.34 -2.23 31.17
N SER A 203 -25.57 -2.41 30.66
CA SER A 203 -25.92 -3.52 29.76
C SER A 203 -25.08 -3.49 28.48
N ARG A 204 -24.93 -2.31 27.88
CA ARG A 204 -24.07 -2.11 26.69
C ARG A 204 -22.62 -2.46 27.00
N SER A 205 -22.10 -2.02 28.14
CA SER A 205 -20.72 -2.31 28.55
C SER A 205 -20.46 -3.80 28.73
N ALA A 206 -21.40 -4.54 29.34
CA ALA A 206 -21.31 -5.99 29.48
C ALA A 206 -21.34 -6.68 28.09
N ARG A 207 -22.26 -6.26 27.22
CA ARG A 207 -22.38 -6.81 25.86
C ARG A 207 -21.17 -6.51 24.99
N ILE A 208 -20.55 -5.34 25.14
CA ILE A 208 -19.29 -5.00 24.48
C ILE A 208 -18.19 -5.97 24.89
N LYS A 209 -18.03 -6.23 26.19
CA LYS A 209 -17.02 -7.19 26.68
C LYS A 209 -17.24 -8.59 26.11
N GLU A 210 -18.48 -9.08 26.16
CA GLU A 210 -18.83 -10.40 25.61
C GLU A 210 -18.52 -10.53 24.12
N VAL A 211 -18.87 -9.51 23.31
CA VAL A 211 -18.58 -9.52 21.86
C VAL A 211 -17.08 -9.43 21.60
N LEU A 212 -16.35 -8.64 22.37
CA LEU A 212 -14.89 -8.56 22.26
C LEU A 212 -14.24 -9.90 22.62
N GLU A 213 -14.65 -10.54 23.72
CA GLU A 213 -14.16 -11.87 24.10
C GLU A 213 -14.45 -12.90 23.00
N LYS A 214 -15.69 -12.94 22.49
CA LYS A 214 -16.08 -13.86 21.41
C LYS A 214 -15.32 -13.65 20.11
N ASN A 215 -14.95 -12.42 19.77
CA ASN A 215 -14.16 -12.13 18.58
C ASN A 215 -12.69 -12.56 18.72
N ASN A 216 -12.22 -12.87 19.93
CA ASN A 216 -10.82 -13.21 20.24
C ASN A 216 -10.64 -14.66 20.74
N THR A 217 -11.68 -15.50 20.65
CA THR A 217 -11.69 -16.94 20.94
C THR A 217 -11.83 -17.76 19.66
#